data_AF-A0A7C6HTV5-F1
#
_entry.id   AF-A0A7C6HTV5-F1
#
_cell.length_a   1.000
_cell.length_b   1.000
_cell.length_c   1.000
_cell.angle_alpha   90.00
_cell.angle_beta   90.00
_cell.angle_gamma   90.00
#
_symmetry.space_group_name_H-M   'P 1'
#
loop_
_entity.id
_entity.type
_entity.pdbx_description
1 polymer ?
#
loop_
_entity_poly.entity_id
_entity_poly.type
_entity_poly.pdbx_seq_one_letter_code
_entity_poly.pdbx_strand_id
1 'polypeptide(L)'
;ERRQQLISLVEHLVKLGNKNIIVAGDFNNAEIHGDEAADYLTVRDNYRGEDINEPLVTFDTYNYHIMKGIFATAGLTVFTPPGKQYSFGFNLDGDGKPDNGRFKEDHIVTKNLKAKNLEYCADFIEKYKDKRVKKNAITPPFPDHAILTADVDF
;
A
#
# COMPACT_ATOMS: atom_id res chain seq x y z
N GLU A 1 -15.57 1.45 6.78
CA GLU A 1 -15.59 2.59 5.83
C GLU A 1 -14.66 2.39 4.62
N ARG A 2 -13.35 2.16 4.81
CA ARG A 2 -12.37 1.91 3.72
C ARG A 2 -12.76 0.85 2.69
N ARG A 3 -13.18 -0.35 3.15
CA ARG A 3 -13.63 -1.43 2.24
C ARG A 3 -14.81 -0.99 1.35
N GLN A 4 -15.73 -0.20 1.88
CA GLN A 4 -16.87 0.30 1.11
C GLN A 4 -16.44 1.36 0.09
N GLN A 5 -15.53 2.26 0.47
CA GLN A 5 -14.94 3.22 -0.46
C GLN A 5 -14.23 2.50 -1.63
N LEU A 6 -13.48 1.43 -1.34
CA LEU A 6 -12.85 0.61 -2.38
C LEU A 6 -13.90 -0.07 -3.28
N ILE A 7 -14.97 -0.63 -2.71
CA ILE A 7 -16.05 -1.24 -3.49
C ILE A 7 -16.67 -0.19 -4.43
N SER A 8 -16.97 1.01 -3.94
CA SER A 8 -17.49 2.10 -4.78
C SER A 8 -16.53 2.51 -5.90
N LEU A 9 -15.23 2.55 -5.63
CA LEU A 9 -14.21 2.78 -6.66
C LEU A 9 -14.27 1.67 -7.72
N VAL A 10 -14.23 0.41 -7.31
CA VAL A 10 -14.26 -0.74 -8.23
C VAL A 10 -15.53 -0.76 -9.08
N GLU A 11 -16.70 -0.49 -8.49
CA GLU A 11 -17.96 -0.36 -9.22
C GLU A 11 -17.90 0.74 -10.28
N HIS A 12 -17.28 1.87 -9.97
CA HIS A 12 -17.06 2.92 -10.95
C HIS A 12 -16.14 2.46 -12.08
N LEU A 13 -15.01 1.82 -11.77
CA LEU A 13 -14.04 1.32 -12.77
C LEU A 13 -14.66 0.25 -13.68
N VAL A 14 -15.53 -0.63 -13.15
CA VAL A 14 -16.25 -1.63 -13.95
C VAL A 14 -17.18 -0.97 -14.97
N LYS A 15 -17.86 0.13 -14.60
CA LYS A 15 -18.73 0.90 -15.52
C LYS A 15 -17.95 1.53 -16.68
N LEU A 16 -16.64 1.74 -16.53
CA LEU A 16 -15.78 2.24 -17.61
C LEU A 16 -15.51 1.17 -18.69
N GLY A 17 -15.92 -0.09 -18.47
CA GLY A 17 -15.86 -1.16 -19.47
C GLY A 17 -14.42 -1.61 -19.77
N ASN A 18 -14.10 -1.76 -21.06
CA ASN A 18 -12.82 -2.33 -21.54
C ASN A 18 -11.73 -1.29 -21.78
N LYS A 19 -11.85 -0.09 -21.20
CA LYS A 19 -10.80 0.92 -21.30
C LYS A 19 -9.53 0.46 -20.59
N ASN A 20 -8.40 0.96 -21.07
CA ASN A 20 -7.15 0.90 -20.32
C ASN A 20 -7.29 1.83 -19.11
N ILE A 21 -7.03 1.31 -17.91
CA ILE A 21 -7.21 2.03 -16.65
C ILE A 21 -5.89 1.97 -15.89
N ILE A 22 -5.52 3.10 -15.31
CA ILE A 22 -4.47 3.22 -14.29
C ILE A 22 -5.09 3.96 -13.11
N VAL A 23 -4.96 3.39 -11.93
CA VAL A 23 -5.25 4.04 -10.65
C VAL A 23 -3.96 4.03 -9.85
N ALA A 24 -3.57 5.19 -9.34
CA ALA A 24 -2.46 5.35 -8.43
C ALA A 24 -2.98 6.03 -7.17
N GLY A 25 -2.67 5.50 -5.99
CA GLY A 25 -3.11 6.13 -4.75
C GLY A 25 -2.68 5.37 -3.50
N ASP A 26 -2.83 6.07 -2.38
CA ASP A 26 -2.78 5.53 -1.03
C ASP A 26 -4.10 4.80 -0.73
N PHE A 27 -4.00 3.50 -0.47
CA PHE A 27 -5.12 2.65 -0.11
C PHE A 27 -5.22 2.39 1.39
N ASN A 28 -4.21 2.81 2.18
CA ASN A 28 -4.19 2.76 3.63
C ASN A 28 -4.59 1.37 4.17
N ASN A 29 -3.94 0.35 3.62
CA ASN A 29 -4.21 -1.06 3.89
C ASN A 29 -3.46 -1.61 5.10
N ALA A 30 -2.80 -0.74 5.88
CA ALA A 30 -1.92 -1.10 6.98
C ALA A 30 -0.77 -2.03 6.54
N GLU A 31 -0.13 -2.68 7.51
CA GLU A 31 1.01 -3.57 7.27
C GLU A 31 0.57 -4.84 6.51
N ILE A 32 1.46 -5.32 5.63
CA ILE A 32 1.23 -6.55 4.86
C ILE A 32 1.73 -7.74 5.69
N HIS A 33 0.80 -8.61 6.10
CA HIS A 33 1.10 -9.80 6.91
C HIS A 33 1.05 -11.06 6.03
N GLY A 34 2.17 -11.40 5.38
CA GLY A 34 2.32 -12.60 4.56
C GLY A 34 2.94 -12.34 3.19
N ASP A 35 2.96 -13.36 2.35
CA ASP A 35 3.44 -13.26 0.97
C ASP A 35 2.50 -12.39 0.12
N GLU A 36 3.02 -11.27 -0.39
CA GLU A 36 2.30 -10.31 -1.25
C GLU A 36 1.66 -10.96 -2.49
N ALA A 37 2.20 -12.08 -2.98
CA ALA A 37 1.68 -12.80 -4.13
C ALA A 37 0.45 -13.66 -3.79
N ALA A 38 0.28 -14.05 -2.53
CA ALA A 38 -0.80 -14.93 -2.09
C ALA A 38 -2.19 -14.27 -2.17
N ASP A 39 -3.22 -15.10 -2.04
CA ASP A 39 -4.59 -14.65 -1.77
C ASP A 39 -4.83 -14.52 -0.26
N TYR A 40 -5.90 -13.81 0.11
CA TYR A 40 -6.22 -13.58 1.51
C TYR A 40 -6.47 -14.88 2.29
N LEU A 41 -7.10 -15.90 1.69
CA LEU A 41 -7.42 -17.13 2.42
C LEU A 41 -6.15 -17.89 2.83
N THR A 42 -5.12 -17.83 2.01
CA THR A 42 -3.81 -18.45 2.26
C THR A 42 -3.07 -17.78 3.41
N VAL A 43 -3.17 -16.47 3.54
CA VAL A 43 -2.43 -15.69 4.57
C VAL A 43 -3.32 -15.16 5.70
N ARG A 44 -4.60 -15.54 5.73
CA ARG A 44 -5.63 -15.00 6.63
C ARG A 44 -5.19 -15.03 8.08
N ASP A 45 -4.61 -16.14 8.51
CA ASP A 45 -4.23 -16.33 9.91
C ASP A 45 -3.07 -15.43 10.34
N ASN A 46 -2.23 -14.93 9.42
CA ASN A 46 -1.19 -13.95 9.74
C ASN A 46 -1.78 -12.61 10.21
N TYR A 47 -3.03 -12.32 9.84
CA TYR A 47 -3.73 -11.11 10.28
C TYR A 47 -4.43 -11.29 11.64
N ARG A 48 -4.41 -12.48 12.25
CA ARG A 48 -4.95 -12.67 13.61
C ARG A 48 -4.07 -12.04 14.69
N GLY A 49 -2.84 -11.62 14.39
CA GLY A 49 -1.92 -11.13 15.40
C GLY A 49 -1.44 -12.25 16.34
N GLU A 50 -0.84 -11.87 17.46
CA GLU A 50 -0.22 -12.81 18.40
C GLU A 50 -1.24 -13.52 19.30
N ASP A 51 -2.35 -12.87 19.62
CA ASP A 51 -3.45 -13.45 20.41
C ASP A 51 -4.68 -13.68 19.53
N ILE A 52 -5.10 -14.95 19.44
CA ILE A 52 -6.29 -15.34 18.68
C ILE A 52 -7.59 -14.72 19.22
N ASN A 53 -7.61 -14.33 20.50
CA ASN A 53 -8.76 -13.69 21.14
C ASN A 53 -8.78 -12.18 20.92
N GLU A 54 -7.66 -11.60 20.48
CA GLU A 54 -7.52 -10.17 20.20
C GLU A 54 -6.95 -9.97 18.79
N PRO A 55 -7.73 -10.31 17.74
CA PRO A 55 -7.25 -10.21 16.38
C PRO A 55 -6.89 -8.76 16.01
N LEU A 56 -5.93 -8.61 15.08
CA LEU A 56 -5.65 -7.30 14.52
C LEU A 56 -6.93 -6.70 13.94
N VAL A 57 -7.07 -5.37 14.05
CA VAL A 57 -8.23 -4.65 13.51
C VAL A 57 -8.47 -4.91 12.02
N THR A 58 -7.42 -5.30 11.29
CA THR A 58 -7.38 -5.63 9.86
C THR A 58 -7.83 -7.05 9.52
N PHE A 59 -8.02 -7.91 10.53
CA PHE A 59 -8.49 -9.28 10.36
C PHE A 59 -9.94 -9.28 9.86
N ASP A 60 -10.19 -9.87 8.70
CA ASP A 60 -11.50 -9.96 8.01
C ASP A 60 -12.20 -8.62 7.72
N THR A 61 -11.56 -7.48 7.98
CA THR A 61 -12.14 -6.15 7.74
C THR A 61 -11.64 -5.54 6.42
N TYR A 62 -10.38 -5.11 6.39
CA TYR A 62 -9.70 -4.48 5.27
C TYR A 62 -8.18 -4.56 5.47
N ASN A 63 -7.49 -5.13 4.48
CA ASN A 63 -6.04 -5.24 4.43
C ASN A 63 -5.60 -5.41 2.96
N TYR A 64 -4.29 -5.46 2.72
CA TYR A 64 -3.70 -5.58 1.39
C TYR A 64 -4.26 -6.75 0.56
N HIS A 65 -4.33 -7.94 1.15
CA HIS A 65 -4.77 -9.14 0.43
C HIS A 65 -6.27 -9.11 0.12
N ILE A 66 -7.10 -8.55 1.01
CA ILE A 66 -8.53 -8.30 0.76
C ILE A 66 -8.69 -7.26 -0.36
N MET A 67 -7.95 -6.14 -0.31
CA MET A 67 -7.97 -5.10 -1.33
C MET A 67 -7.58 -5.66 -2.71
N LYS A 68 -6.46 -6.41 -2.77
CA LYS A 68 -5.98 -7.08 -3.98
C LYS A 68 -7.03 -8.04 -4.54
N GLY A 69 -7.67 -8.83 -3.67
CA GLY A 69 -8.77 -9.71 -4.07
C GLY A 69 -9.96 -8.96 -4.68
N ILE A 70 -10.37 -7.84 -4.07
CA ILE A 70 -11.49 -7.01 -4.56
C ILE A 70 -11.18 -6.40 -5.94
N PHE A 71 -9.94 -5.96 -6.19
CA PHE A 71 -9.55 -5.51 -7.53
C PHE A 71 -9.51 -6.66 -8.54
N ALA A 72 -8.98 -7.82 -8.14
CA ALA A 72 -8.88 -8.99 -9.01
C ALA A 72 -10.26 -9.49 -9.47
N THR A 73 -11.29 -9.47 -8.62
CA THR A 73 -12.65 -9.87 -9.04
C THR A 73 -13.25 -8.96 -10.12
N ALA A 74 -12.75 -7.74 -10.25
CA ALA A 74 -13.14 -6.79 -11.30
C ALA A 74 -12.20 -6.81 -12.53
N GLY A 75 -11.26 -7.76 -12.58
CA GLY A 75 -10.28 -7.88 -13.66
C GLY A 75 -9.21 -6.81 -13.64
N LEU A 76 -8.93 -6.21 -12.48
CA LEU A 76 -7.80 -5.30 -12.28
C LEU A 76 -6.65 -5.99 -11.56
N THR A 77 -5.43 -5.55 -11.83
CA THR A 77 -4.21 -6.08 -11.19
C THR A 77 -3.58 -5.00 -10.32
N VAL A 78 -3.28 -5.34 -9.07
CA VAL A 78 -2.53 -4.50 -8.14
C VAL A 78 -1.05 -4.79 -8.31
N PHE A 79 -0.26 -3.73 -8.43
CA PHE A 79 1.19 -3.76 -8.52
C PHE A 79 1.80 -2.99 -7.35
N THR A 80 2.68 -3.68 -6.63
CA THR A 80 3.35 -3.22 -5.43
C THR A 80 4.86 -3.41 -5.61
N PRO A 81 5.72 -2.44 -5.26
CA PRO A 81 7.17 -2.64 -5.27
C PRO A 81 7.58 -3.85 -4.43
N PRO A 82 8.38 -4.79 -4.97
CA PRO A 82 8.73 -6.03 -4.27
C PRO A 82 9.79 -5.81 -3.18
N GLY A 83 9.89 -6.76 -2.24
CA GLY A 83 10.95 -6.78 -1.23
C GLY A 83 10.78 -5.73 -0.12
N LYS A 84 11.88 -5.38 0.56
CA LYS A 84 11.87 -4.44 1.71
C LYS A 84 11.92 -2.98 1.26
N GLN A 85 10.90 -2.57 0.52
CA GLN A 85 10.67 -1.18 0.12
C GLN A 85 9.35 -0.73 0.70
N TYR A 86 9.27 0.50 1.22
CA TYR A 86 8.10 0.95 1.97
C TYR A 86 7.66 2.32 1.50
N SER A 87 6.35 2.50 1.44
CA SER A 87 5.73 3.75 1.02
C SER A 87 5.53 4.71 2.18
N PHE A 88 5.35 4.18 3.40
CA PHE A 88 5.07 4.98 4.59
C PHE A 88 5.71 4.40 5.87
N GLY A 89 5.83 5.26 6.88
CA GLY A 89 6.35 4.92 8.21
C GLY A 89 7.81 5.31 8.43
N PHE A 90 8.37 6.16 7.56
CA PHE A 90 9.73 6.65 7.69
C PHE A 90 9.97 7.25 9.09
N ASN A 91 11.04 6.82 9.76
CA ASN A 91 11.43 7.30 11.08
C ASN A 91 12.94 7.51 11.23
N LEU A 92 13.35 8.18 12.31
CA LEU A 92 14.74 8.23 12.74
C LEU A 92 14.89 7.43 14.03
N ASP A 93 15.88 6.55 14.08
CA ASP A 93 16.17 5.77 15.29
C ASP A 93 16.81 6.63 16.39
N GLY A 94 17.22 5.99 17.50
CA GLY A 94 17.87 6.65 18.62
C GLY A 94 19.19 7.36 18.26
N ASP A 95 19.87 6.90 17.21
CA ASP A 95 21.15 7.41 16.72
C ASP A 95 20.96 8.40 15.55
N GLY A 96 19.71 8.69 15.17
CA GLY A 96 19.39 9.57 14.03
C GLY A 96 19.55 8.91 12.66
N LYS A 97 19.66 7.57 12.60
CA LYS A 97 19.71 6.84 11.33
C LYS A 97 18.31 6.70 10.74
N PRO A 98 18.17 6.79 9.41
CA PRO A 98 16.91 6.53 8.72
C PRO A 98 16.41 5.09 8.91
N ASP A 99 15.13 4.97 9.26
CA ASP A 99 14.32 3.76 9.12
C ASP A 99 13.24 4.06 8.08
N ASN A 100 13.23 3.33 6.97
CA ASN A 100 12.30 3.59 5.87
C ASN A 100 10.87 3.09 6.15
N GLY A 101 10.62 2.54 7.33
CA GLY A 101 9.30 2.13 7.77
C GLY A 101 9.00 0.68 7.44
N ARG A 102 7.70 0.37 7.40
CA ARG A 102 7.20 -1.01 7.23
C ARG A 102 5.91 -1.11 6.42
N PHE A 103 5.34 0.01 6.01
CA PHE A 103 4.04 0.05 5.37
C PHE A 103 4.17 0.20 3.86
N LYS A 104 3.35 -0.56 3.12
CA LYS A 104 3.16 -0.42 1.68
C LYS A 104 1.69 -0.12 1.44
N GLU A 105 1.36 1.15 1.40
CA GLU A 105 -0.02 1.64 1.30
C GLU A 105 -0.33 2.25 -0.07
N ASP A 106 0.71 2.71 -0.78
CA ASP A 106 0.60 3.30 -2.11
C ASP A 106 0.78 2.24 -3.19
N HIS A 107 -0.20 2.08 -4.07
CA HIS A 107 -0.17 1.03 -5.10
C HIS A 107 -0.53 1.58 -6.48
N ILE A 108 -0.06 0.89 -7.53
CA ILE A 108 -0.57 1.05 -8.90
C ILE A 108 -1.55 -0.07 -9.18
N VAL A 109 -2.72 0.27 -9.69
CA VAL A 109 -3.73 -0.70 -10.12
C VAL A 109 -4.05 -0.46 -11.58
N THR A 110 -4.03 -1.52 -12.39
CA THR A 110 -4.29 -1.40 -13.83
C THR A 110 -5.39 -2.33 -14.33
N LYS A 111 -5.94 -1.97 -15.50
CA LYS A 111 -6.75 -2.85 -16.35
C LYS A 111 -6.18 -2.81 -17.76
N ASN A 112 -5.97 -3.99 -18.36
CA ASN A 112 -5.44 -4.16 -19.72
C ASN A 112 -4.05 -3.52 -19.96
N LEU A 113 -3.30 -3.25 -18.89
CA LEU A 113 -1.95 -2.68 -18.93
C LEU A 113 -1.06 -3.43 -17.95
N LYS A 114 0.25 -3.41 -18.18
CA LYS A 114 1.23 -3.95 -17.22
C LYS A 114 2.02 -2.80 -16.60
N ALA A 115 2.28 -2.90 -15.30
CA ALA A 115 3.26 -2.05 -14.64
C ALA A 115 4.52 -2.87 -14.33
N LYS A 116 5.69 -2.28 -14.55
CA LYS A 116 7.01 -2.87 -14.29
C LYS A 116 7.91 -1.83 -13.63
N ASN A 117 9.09 -2.27 -13.17
CA ASN A 117 10.09 -1.39 -12.53
C ASN A 117 9.49 -0.55 -11.39
N LEU A 118 8.67 -1.18 -10.55
CA LEU A 118 8.02 -0.52 -9.42
C LEU A 118 9.02 -0.26 -8.30
N GLU A 119 9.10 0.99 -7.85
CA GLU A 119 10.04 1.42 -6.81
C GLU A 119 9.40 2.48 -5.91
N TYR A 120 9.71 2.40 -4.61
CA TYR A 120 9.46 3.50 -3.66
C TYR A 120 10.75 4.28 -3.43
N CYS A 121 10.75 5.56 -3.80
CA CYS A 121 11.89 6.46 -3.60
C CYS A 121 11.69 7.29 -2.32
N ALA A 122 12.47 6.97 -1.29
CA ALA A 122 12.43 7.65 0.01
C ALA A 122 13.23 8.97 0.04
N ASP A 123 14.06 9.26 -0.97
CA ASP A 123 14.89 10.47 -1.05
C ASP A 123 14.09 11.75 -0.84
N PHE A 124 12.85 11.78 -1.33
CA PHE A 124 11.94 12.91 -1.17
C PHE A 124 11.60 13.17 0.30
N ILE A 125 11.41 12.11 1.09
CA ILE A 125 11.17 12.19 2.53
C ILE A 125 12.47 12.55 3.27
N GLU A 126 13.56 11.87 2.95
CA GLU A 126 14.86 12.04 3.60
C GLU A 126 15.37 13.48 3.51
N LYS A 127 15.12 14.15 2.37
CA LYS A 127 15.45 15.57 2.16
C LYS A 127 14.85 16.49 3.24
N TYR A 128 13.73 16.11 3.84
CA TYR A 128 13.02 16.90 4.86
C TYR A 128 13.08 16.28 6.26
N LYS A 129 13.98 15.31 6.51
CA LYS A 129 14.09 14.62 7.80
C LYS A 129 14.31 15.56 9.00
N ASP A 130 15.00 16.68 8.81
CA ASP A 130 15.28 17.66 9.88
C ASP A 130 14.12 18.66 10.12
N LYS A 131 13.05 18.59 9.32
CA LYS A 131 11.86 19.45 9.46
C LYS A 131 10.77 18.83 10.33
N ARG A 132 11.15 17.86 11.18
CA ARG A 132 10.26 17.14 12.09
C ARG A 132 10.04 17.92 13.39
N VAL A 133 8.78 18.09 13.81
CA VAL A 133 8.41 18.60 15.14
C VAL A 133 8.39 17.46 16.19
N LYS A 134 8.27 16.20 15.78
CA LYS A 134 8.24 15.02 16.66
C LYS A 134 9.13 13.91 16.13
N LYS A 135 9.69 13.11 17.05
CA LYS A 135 10.58 11.97 16.73
C LYS A 135 9.97 11.06 15.66
N ASN A 136 8.64 10.89 15.67
CA ASN A 136 7.90 9.92 14.83
C ASN A 136 6.93 10.53 13.81
N ALA A 137 7.00 11.83 13.50
CA ALA A 137 6.06 12.43 12.55
C ALA A 137 6.69 13.59 11.78
N ILE A 138 6.56 13.54 10.46
CA ILE A 138 6.88 14.67 9.58
C ILE A 138 5.78 15.70 9.71
N THR A 139 6.18 16.97 9.80
CA THR A 139 5.24 18.07 10.02
C THR A 139 4.67 18.51 8.68
N PRO A 140 3.35 18.60 8.52
CA PRO A 140 2.77 19.22 7.34
C PRO A 140 3.40 20.60 7.11
N PRO A 141 3.72 20.99 5.86
CA PRO A 141 3.31 20.36 4.60
C PRO A 141 4.34 19.37 4.00
N PHE A 142 5.30 18.90 4.80
CA PHE A 142 6.36 18.02 4.28
C PHE A 142 5.84 16.60 4.05
N PRO A 143 6.35 15.91 3.01
CA PRO A 143 5.90 14.59 2.63
C PRO A 143 6.32 13.53 3.66
N ASP A 144 5.40 12.62 3.97
CA ASP A 144 5.60 11.44 4.81
C ASP A 144 5.50 10.11 4.04
N HIS A 145 5.12 10.18 2.75
CA HIS A 145 5.13 9.05 1.82
C HIS A 145 6.30 9.12 0.83
N ALA A 146 6.83 7.95 0.48
CA ALA A 146 7.81 7.79 -0.58
C ALA A 146 7.14 7.99 -1.95
N ILE A 147 7.92 8.44 -2.95
CA ILE A 147 7.40 8.54 -4.31
C ILE A 147 7.33 7.14 -4.92
N LEU A 148 6.13 6.71 -5.32
CA LEU A 148 5.94 5.49 -6.11
C LEU A 148 6.16 5.77 -7.60
N THR A 149 7.12 5.09 -8.20
CA THR A 149 7.38 5.13 -9.65
C THR A 149 7.11 3.77 -10.29
N ALA A 150 6.67 3.78 -11.55
CA ALA A 150 6.49 2.57 -12.36
C ALA A 150 6.53 2.92 -13.85
N ASP A 151 7.02 1.99 -14.66
CA ASP A 151 6.85 2.02 -16.11
C ASP A 151 5.57 1.29 -16.48
N VAL A 152 4.77 1.86 -17.40
CA VAL A 152 3.51 1.26 -17.85
C VAL A 152 3.60 0.91 -19.33
N ASP A 153 3.34 -0.36 -19.62
CA ASP A 153 3.31 -0.91 -20.98
C ASP A 153 1.89 -1.35 -21.37
N PHE A 154 1.67 -1.40 -22.70
CA PHE A 154 0.46 -1.92 -23.34
C PHE A 154 0.55 -3.43 -23.59
#